data_AF-A0A439VZE0-F1
#
_entry.id   AF-A0A439VZE0-F1
#
_cell.length_a   1.000
_cell.length_b   1.000
_cell.length_c   1.000
_cell.angle_alpha   90.00
_cell.angle_beta   90.00
_cell.angle_gamma   90.00
#
_symmetry.space_group_name_H-M   'P 1'
#
loop_
_entity.id
_entity.type
_entity.pdbx_description
1 polymer ?
#
loop_
_entity_poly.entity_id
_entity_poly.type
_entity_poly.pdbx_seq_one_letter_code
_entity_poly.pdbx_strand_id
1 'polypeptide(L)'
;MREGPDIARIASLVGDPARANMLNALMGGTALTASELALEAGVSLPTASSHLSKLIEGGLLTVASQGRHRYYGVAGPQVAGMIEAITGVAEAVGPKRVRPGPRDRAMRVARVCYDHLAGEQAVAMLDRLVAKNVLVRDEQQIRLGPSAASHFAAIGIDVYTKPRRPVCRTCLDWSVRRSHLAGTLGAAILDKILAEKWARREKDSRAVIFSPPGKQAFERVFLS
;
A
#
# COMPACT_ATOMS: atom_id res chain seq x y z
N MET A 1 -39.84 23.67 -9.29
CA MET A 1 -39.20 22.66 -8.42
C MET A 1 -39.10 21.40 -9.25
N ARG A 2 -37.90 20.86 -9.52
CA ARG A 2 -37.79 19.62 -10.30
C ARG A 2 -38.15 18.47 -9.36
N GLU A 3 -39.28 17.82 -9.58
CA GLU A 3 -39.64 16.59 -8.87
C GLU A 3 -38.74 15.45 -9.39
N GLY A 4 -38.01 14.82 -8.48
CA GLY A 4 -37.07 13.75 -8.80
C GLY A 4 -36.17 13.40 -7.63
N PRO A 5 -35.48 12.25 -7.68
CA PRO A 5 -34.57 11.83 -6.62
C PRO A 5 -33.44 12.86 -6.44
N ASP A 6 -33.16 13.23 -5.18
CA ASP A 6 -32.05 14.12 -4.84
C ASP A 6 -30.73 13.35 -4.82
N ILE A 7 -30.21 13.11 -6.02
CA ILE A 7 -28.93 12.42 -6.25
C ILE A 7 -27.77 13.21 -5.63
N ALA A 8 -27.84 14.55 -5.62
CA ALA A 8 -26.77 15.40 -5.09
C ALA A 8 -26.58 15.18 -3.57
N ARG A 9 -27.68 15.04 -2.82
CA ARG A 9 -27.62 14.71 -1.39
C ARG A 9 -26.91 13.39 -1.15
N ILE A 10 -27.27 12.33 -1.86
CA ILE A 10 -26.65 11.01 -1.69
C ILE A 10 -25.18 11.03 -2.13
N ALA A 11 -24.88 11.65 -3.27
CA ALA A 11 -23.51 11.80 -3.77
C ALA A 11 -22.62 12.55 -2.77
N SER A 12 -23.14 13.60 -2.10
CA SER A 12 -22.37 14.35 -1.09
C SER A 12 -22.06 13.53 0.16
N LEU A 13 -22.94 12.60 0.53
CA LEU A 13 -22.72 11.69 1.65
C LEU A 13 -21.66 10.64 1.31
N VAL A 14 -21.67 10.09 0.09
CA VAL A 14 -20.72 9.05 -0.32
C VAL A 14 -19.36 9.63 -0.72
N GLY A 15 -19.32 10.84 -1.30
CA GLY A 15 -18.12 11.45 -1.88
C GLY A 15 -17.05 11.94 -0.90
N ASP A 16 -17.18 11.63 0.40
CA ASP A 16 -16.20 11.96 1.43
C ASP A 16 -15.32 10.74 1.74
N PRO A 17 -13.98 10.89 1.79
CA PRO A 17 -13.07 9.74 1.94
C PRO A 17 -13.31 8.91 3.20
N ALA A 18 -13.62 9.54 4.34
CA ALA A 18 -13.86 8.82 5.59
C ALA A 18 -15.17 8.03 5.50
N ARG A 19 -16.23 8.64 4.97
CA ARG A 19 -17.53 7.96 4.77
C ARG A 19 -17.43 6.84 3.74
N ALA A 20 -16.73 7.05 2.64
CA ALA A 20 -16.49 6.03 1.62
C ALA A 20 -15.78 4.81 2.20
N ASN A 21 -14.73 5.02 3.00
CA ASN A 21 -14.01 3.91 3.66
C ASN A 21 -14.90 3.16 4.66
N MET A 22 -15.70 3.86 5.47
CA MET A 22 -16.66 3.22 6.39
C MET A 22 -17.70 2.38 5.64
N LEU A 23 -18.28 2.94 4.56
CA LEU A 23 -19.26 2.25 3.73
C LEU A 23 -18.65 1.00 3.08
N ASN A 24 -17.42 1.10 2.56
CA ASN A 24 -16.71 -0.02 1.97
C ASN A 24 -16.37 -1.12 2.99
N ALA A 25 -15.98 -0.77 4.21
CA ALA A 25 -15.72 -1.73 5.28
C ALA A 25 -16.95 -2.58 5.65
N LEU A 26 -18.15 -1.98 5.53
CA LEU A 26 -19.42 -2.67 5.80
C LEU A 26 -19.92 -3.54 4.64
N MET A 27 -19.31 -3.45 3.45
CA MET A 27 -19.67 -4.29 2.30
C MET A 27 -19.34 -5.78 2.51
N GLY A 28 -18.50 -6.11 3.51
CA GLY A 28 -18.26 -7.48 3.94
C GLY A 28 -19.44 -8.14 4.68
N GLY A 29 -20.57 -7.45 4.81
CA GLY A 29 -21.80 -7.98 5.45
C GLY A 29 -21.74 -8.08 6.98
N THR A 30 -20.60 -7.73 7.57
CA THR A 30 -20.41 -7.72 9.03
C THR A 30 -20.76 -6.34 9.58
N ALA A 31 -21.59 -6.30 10.63
CA ALA A 31 -21.87 -5.05 11.34
C ALA A 31 -20.68 -4.67 12.23
N LEU A 32 -20.23 -3.42 12.15
CA LEU A 32 -19.03 -2.93 12.83
C LEU A 32 -19.36 -1.87 13.87
N THR A 33 -18.54 -1.74 14.91
CA THR A 33 -18.65 -0.69 15.92
C THR A 33 -18.10 0.65 15.43
N ALA A 34 -18.44 1.73 16.13
CA ALA A 34 -17.90 3.06 15.83
C ALA A 34 -16.36 3.13 15.91
N SER A 35 -15.74 2.36 16.81
CA SER A 35 -14.28 2.29 16.95
C SER A 35 -13.62 1.61 15.76
N GLU A 36 -14.19 0.51 15.29
CA GLU A 36 -13.69 -0.20 14.10
C GLU A 36 -13.84 0.66 12.85
N LEU A 37 -14.98 1.35 12.70
CA LEU A 37 -15.21 2.25 11.58
C LEU A 37 -14.32 3.51 11.62
N ALA A 38 -13.99 4.01 12.81
CA ALA A 38 -13.02 5.09 12.97
C ALA A 38 -11.62 4.67 12.51
N LEU A 39 -11.23 3.42 12.81
CA LEU A 39 -9.95 2.83 12.38
C LEU A 39 -9.90 2.69 10.85
N GLU A 40 -10.94 2.14 10.22
CA GLU A 40 -11.03 1.98 8.76
C GLU A 40 -10.99 3.32 8.02
N ALA A 41 -11.61 4.35 8.59
CA ALA A 41 -11.62 5.69 8.03
C ALA A 41 -10.35 6.51 8.33
N GLY A 42 -9.51 6.07 9.27
CA GLY A 42 -8.33 6.82 9.71
C GLY A 42 -8.67 8.16 10.39
N VAL A 43 -9.77 8.22 11.15
CA VAL A 43 -10.24 9.43 11.84
C VAL A 43 -10.43 9.19 13.33
N SER A 44 -10.57 10.28 14.11
CA SER A 44 -10.86 10.17 15.54
C SER A 44 -12.28 9.63 15.80
N LEU A 45 -12.51 9.06 16.98
CA LEU A 45 -13.84 8.59 17.41
C LEU A 45 -14.93 9.68 17.32
N PRO A 46 -14.72 10.91 17.85
CA PRO A 46 -15.71 11.99 17.70
C PRO A 46 -16.01 12.33 16.23
N THR A 47 -14.97 12.35 15.37
CA THR A 47 -15.12 12.57 13.94
C THR A 47 -15.95 11.45 13.31
N ALA A 48 -15.65 10.19 13.64
CA ALA A 48 -16.39 9.05 13.15
C ALA A 48 -17.85 9.09 13.57
N SER A 49 -18.17 9.44 14.82
CA SER A 49 -19.56 9.62 15.27
C SER A 49 -20.31 10.63 14.41
N SER A 50 -19.70 11.77 14.07
CA SER A 50 -20.33 12.77 13.19
C SER A 50 -20.58 12.21 11.77
N HIS A 51 -19.64 11.46 11.21
CA HIS A 51 -19.82 10.79 9.91
C HIS A 51 -20.96 9.76 9.95
N LEU A 52 -21.01 8.93 10.99
CA LEU A 52 -22.03 7.90 11.16
C LEU A 52 -23.42 8.51 11.31
N SER A 53 -23.58 9.60 12.07
CA SER A 53 -24.85 10.33 12.16
C SER A 53 -25.34 10.80 10.80
N LYS A 54 -24.47 11.44 10.00
CA LYS A 54 -24.82 11.89 8.64
C LYS A 54 -25.23 10.75 7.72
N LEU A 55 -24.57 9.60 7.83
CA LEU A 55 -24.89 8.42 7.03
C LEU A 55 -26.22 7.77 7.45
N ILE A 56 -26.55 7.78 8.74
CA ILE A 56 -27.84 7.32 9.26
C ILE A 56 -28.96 8.26 8.83
N GLU A 57 -28.81 9.58 9.03
CA GLU A 57 -29.76 10.60 8.55
C GLU A 57 -29.91 10.56 7.02
N GLY A 58 -28.86 10.13 6.33
CA GLY A 58 -28.83 9.86 4.90
C GLY A 58 -29.66 8.66 4.46
N GLY A 59 -29.99 7.74 5.37
CA GLY A 59 -30.59 6.43 5.07
C GLY A 59 -29.61 5.41 4.49
N LEU A 60 -28.29 5.64 4.63
CA LEU A 60 -27.25 4.76 4.08
C LEU A 60 -26.82 3.67 5.07
N LEU A 61 -27.00 3.90 6.36
CA LEU A 61 -26.65 2.96 7.43
C LEU A 61 -27.84 2.65 8.34
N THR A 62 -27.83 1.44 8.90
CA THR A 62 -28.62 1.03 10.06
C THR A 62 -27.75 0.93 11.30
N VAL A 63 -28.37 0.98 12.48
CA VAL A 63 -27.70 0.79 13.75
C VAL A 63 -28.51 -0.15 14.65
N ALA A 64 -27.83 -1.15 15.19
CA ALA A 64 -28.37 -2.07 16.18
C ALA A 64 -27.60 -1.89 17.50
N SER A 65 -28.31 -1.98 18.62
CA SER A 65 -27.68 -1.93 19.95
C SER A 65 -27.61 -3.33 20.52
N GLN A 66 -26.42 -3.75 20.93
CA GLN A 66 -26.21 -5.02 21.64
C GLN A 66 -25.34 -4.76 22.86
N GLY A 67 -25.97 -4.81 24.04
CA GLY A 67 -25.34 -4.44 25.29
C GLY A 67 -24.87 -2.98 25.28
N ARG A 68 -23.59 -2.75 25.57
CA ARG A 68 -22.97 -1.40 25.61
C ARG A 68 -22.49 -0.92 24.25
N HIS A 69 -22.57 -1.75 23.22
CA HIS A 69 -22.02 -1.46 21.90
C HIS A 69 -23.13 -1.20 20.88
N ARG A 70 -22.84 -0.26 19.98
CA ARG A 70 -23.66 0.04 18.80
C ARG A 70 -22.95 -0.50 17.58
N TYR A 71 -23.66 -1.30 16.81
CA TYR A 71 -23.18 -1.93 15.58
C TYR A 71 -23.87 -1.27 14.40
N TYR A 72 -23.09 -0.88 13.42
CA TYR A 72 -23.53 -0.19 12.21
C TYR A 72 -23.46 -1.16 11.04
N GLY A 73 -24.46 -1.12 10.16
CA GLY A 73 -24.53 -1.93 8.95
C GLY A 73 -25.04 -1.12 7.78
N VAL A 74 -24.85 -1.61 6.56
CA VAL A 74 -25.47 -1.02 5.38
C VAL A 74 -27.00 -1.11 5.51
N ALA A 75 -27.73 -0.06 5.14
CA ALA A 75 -29.17 -0.01 5.36
C ALA A 75 -29.98 -1.06 4.57
N GLY A 76 -29.45 -1.54 3.44
CA GLY A 76 -30.06 -2.62 2.67
C GLY A 76 -29.41 -2.86 1.31
N PRO A 77 -29.95 -3.82 0.52
CA PRO A 77 -29.37 -4.24 -0.75
C PRO A 77 -29.20 -3.12 -1.78
N GLN A 78 -30.11 -2.14 -1.80
CA GLN A 78 -30.03 -1.00 -2.73
C GLN A 78 -28.82 -0.11 -2.45
N VAL A 79 -28.49 0.13 -1.18
CA VAL A 79 -27.32 0.92 -0.79
C VAL A 79 -26.04 0.14 -1.07
N ALA A 80 -26.02 -1.16 -0.80
CA ALA A 80 -24.90 -2.03 -1.13
C ALA A 80 -24.61 -2.04 -2.64
N GLY A 81 -25.64 -2.24 -3.47
CA GLY A 81 -25.52 -2.22 -4.94
C GLY A 81 -25.07 -0.86 -5.48
N MET A 82 -25.49 0.24 -4.85
CA MET A 82 -25.00 1.58 -5.20
C MET A 82 -23.50 1.73 -4.92
N ILE A 83 -23.03 1.30 -3.75
CA ILE A 83 -21.61 1.35 -3.37
C ILE A 83 -20.78 0.50 -4.32
N GLU A 84 -21.25 -0.71 -4.65
CA GLU A 84 -20.62 -1.60 -5.62
C GLU A 84 -20.54 -0.96 -7.02
N ALA A 85 -21.64 -0.36 -7.51
CA ALA A 85 -21.69 0.30 -8.80
C ALA A 85 -20.73 1.51 -8.88
N ILE A 86 -20.70 2.35 -7.86
CA ILE A 86 -19.78 3.51 -7.82
C ILE A 86 -18.32 3.04 -7.69
N THR A 87 -18.08 1.94 -6.98
CA THR A 87 -16.74 1.32 -6.89
C THR A 87 -16.29 0.82 -8.26
N GLY A 88 -17.14 0.09 -8.98
CA GLY A 88 -16.86 -0.35 -10.35
C GLY A 88 -16.62 0.81 -11.32
N VAL A 89 -17.39 1.90 -11.22
CA VAL A 89 -17.14 3.13 -12.00
C VAL A 89 -15.81 3.78 -11.61
N ALA A 90 -15.49 3.85 -10.32
CA ALA A 90 -14.23 4.41 -9.85
C ALA A 90 -13.02 3.58 -10.31
N GLU A 91 -13.15 2.25 -10.36
CA GLU A 91 -12.15 1.34 -10.93
C GLU A 91 -11.98 1.51 -12.43
N ALA A 92 -13.07 1.74 -13.16
CA ALA A 92 -13.07 1.89 -14.62
C ALA A 92 -12.62 3.28 -15.11
N VAL A 93 -12.97 4.35 -14.38
CA VAL A 93 -12.83 5.76 -14.85
C VAL A 93 -11.79 6.55 -14.05
N GLY A 94 -11.54 6.20 -12.79
CA GLY A 94 -10.83 7.08 -11.85
C GLY A 94 -9.33 6.79 -11.70
N PRO A 95 -8.46 7.82 -11.60
CA PRO A 95 -7.14 7.62 -11.02
C PRO A 95 -7.26 7.29 -9.52
N LYS A 96 -6.75 6.12 -9.11
CA LYS A 96 -6.76 5.60 -7.72
C LYS A 96 -6.29 6.65 -6.69
N ARG A 97 -7.20 7.28 -5.92
CA ARG A 97 -6.88 8.28 -4.88
C ARG A 97 -7.11 7.77 -3.46
N VAL A 98 -6.07 7.21 -2.86
CA VAL A 98 -5.25 7.73 -1.74
C VAL A 98 -3.97 6.89 -1.87
N ARG A 99 -2.83 7.47 -2.25
CA ARG A 99 -1.58 6.70 -2.27
C ARG A 99 -1.15 6.52 -0.81
N PRO A 100 -1.14 5.29 -0.26
CA PRO A 100 -0.47 5.03 1.01
C PRO A 100 0.99 5.50 0.86
N GLY A 101 1.63 5.97 1.94
CA GLY A 101 3.02 6.39 1.87
C GLY A 101 3.33 7.81 2.32
N PRO A 102 4.62 8.17 2.43
CA PRO A 102 5.05 9.53 2.76
C PRO A 102 4.49 10.55 1.76
N ARG A 103 4.08 11.73 2.24
CA ARG A 103 3.67 12.86 1.35
C ARG A 103 4.80 13.32 0.43
N ASP A 104 6.04 13.20 0.89
CA ASP A 104 7.24 13.46 0.11
C ASP A 104 7.42 12.43 -1.01
N ARG A 105 7.57 12.93 -2.24
CA ARG A 105 7.83 12.11 -3.44
C ARG A 105 9.15 11.35 -3.34
N ALA A 106 10.19 11.95 -2.79
CA ALA A 106 11.50 11.31 -2.67
C ALA A 106 11.40 10.02 -1.85
N MET A 107 10.74 10.10 -0.71
CA MET A 107 10.48 8.98 0.19
C MET A 107 9.62 7.85 -0.42
N ARG A 108 8.77 8.16 -1.41
CA ARG A 108 8.01 7.15 -2.17
C ARG A 108 8.86 6.47 -3.22
N VAL A 109 9.67 7.23 -3.94
CA VAL A 109 10.53 6.70 -5.01
C VAL A 109 11.52 5.70 -4.45
N ALA A 110 12.29 6.11 -3.43
CA ALA A 110 13.27 5.25 -2.79
C ALA A 110 13.60 5.74 -1.37
N ARG A 111 13.69 4.80 -0.42
CA ARG A 111 14.08 5.08 0.96
C ARG A 111 14.74 3.88 1.61
N VAL A 112 15.36 4.09 2.76
CA VAL A 112 15.83 3.01 3.63
C VAL A 112 14.65 2.52 4.47
N CYS A 113 14.37 1.20 4.46
CA CYS A 113 13.38 0.60 5.34
C CYS A 113 13.93 0.38 6.75
N TYR A 114 14.91 -0.50 6.88
CA TYR A 114 15.71 -0.69 8.08
C TYR A 114 17.17 -0.60 7.67
N ASP A 115 17.59 -1.56 6.86
CA ASP A 115 18.93 -1.70 6.30
C ASP A 115 18.92 -2.01 4.80
N HIS A 116 17.74 -1.99 4.16
CA HIS A 116 17.52 -2.34 2.77
C HIS A 116 16.64 -1.29 2.07
N LEU A 117 16.68 -1.30 0.73
CA LEU A 117 15.93 -0.38 -0.11
C LEU A 117 14.42 -0.66 -0.01
N ALA A 118 13.62 0.40 0.04
CA ALA A 118 12.16 0.42 0.00
C ALA A 118 11.66 1.52 -0.95
N GLY A 119 10.35 1.58 -1.17
CA GLY A 119 9.72 2.48 -2.13
C GLY A 119 9.53 1.84 -3.51
N GLU A 120 9.03 2.64 -4.45
CA GLU A 120 8.66 2.24 -5.81
C GLU A 120 9.82 1.49 -6.51
N GLN A 121 11.06 1.99 -6.37
CA GLN A 121 12.25 1.38 -6.97
C GLN A 121 12.56 -0.01 -6.39
N ALA A 122 12.39 -0.20 -5.07
CA ALA A 122 12.67 -1.47 -4.43
C ALA A 122 11.64 -2.55 -4.78
N VAL A 123 10.37 -2.16 -4.89
CA VAL A 123 9.30 -3.06 -5.34
C VAL A 123 9.49 -3.44 -6.81
N ALA A 124 9.79 -2.48 -7.68
CA ALA A 124 10.06 -2.73 -9.09
C ALA A 124 11.26 -3.68 -9.28
N MET A 125 12.33 -3.49 -8.49
CA MET A 125 13.49 -4.37 -8.49
C MET A 125 13.10 -5.79 -8.11
N LEU A 126 12.32 -5.95 -7.03
CA LEU A 126 11.88 -7.28 -6.61
C LEU A 126 11.07 -7.98 -7.71
N ASP A 127 10.10 -7.27 -8.29
CA ASP A 127 9.25 -7.80 -9.36
C ASP A 127 10.08 -8.27 -10.56
N ARG A 128 11.11 -7.51 -10.94
CA ARG A 128 11.97 -7.84 -12.07
C ARG A 128 12.90 -9.01 -11.79
N LEU A 129 13.48 -9.08 -10.60
CA LEU A 129 14.29 -10.23 -10.21
C LEU A 129 13.46 -11.52 -10.16
N VAL A 130 12.20 -11.44 -9.74
CA VAL A 130 11.28 -12.58 -9.79
C VAL A 130 10.90 -12.94 -11.22
N ALA A 131 10.54 -11.96 -12.05
CA ALA A 131 10.18 -12.20 -13.45
C ALA A 131 11.32 -12.83 -14.27
N LYS A 132 12.58 -12.56 -13.91
CA LYS A 132 13.78 -13.15 -14.53
C LYS A 132 14.23 -14.49 -13.90
N ASN A 133 13.48 -15.03 -12.95
CA ASN A 133 13.84 -16.22 -12.17
C ASN A 133 15.19 -16.10 -11.43
N VAL A 134 15.68 -14.88 -11.22
CA VAL A 134 16.84 -14.60 -10.37
C VAL A 134 16.46 -14.82 -8.91
N LEU A 135 15.23 -14.47 -8.55
CA LEU A 135 14.59 -14.85 -7.30
C LEU A 135 13.33 -15.65 -7.60
N VAL A 136 12.97 -16.56 -6.70
CA VAL A 136 11.73 -17.36 -6.82
C VAL A 136 10.86 -17.08 -5.62
N ARG A 137 9.55 -16.92 -5.87
CA ARG A 137 8.53 -16.65 -4.85
C ARG A 137 7.66 -17.89 -4.68
N ASP A 138 7.52 -18.35 -3.43
CA ASP A 138 6.77 -19.55 -3.06
C ASP A 138 5.90 -19.24 -1.83
N GLU A 139 4.58 -19.32 -1.98
CA GLU A 139 3.46 -19.07 -1.04
C GLU A 139 3.53 -17.84 -0.11
N GLN A 140 4.65 -17.54 0.55
CA GLN A 140 4.96 -16.33 1.31
C GLN A 140 6.48 -16.01 1.41
N GLN A 141 7.34 -16.91 0.92
CA GLN A 141 8.78 -16.80 1.01
C GLN A 141 9.39 -16.39 -0.33
N ILE A 142 10.54 -15.74 -0.25
CA ILE A 142 11.37 -15.46 -1.41
C ILE A 142 12.72 -16.11 -1.21
N ARG A 143 13.18 -16.82 -2.24
CA ARG A 143 14.42 -17.60 -2.22
C ARG A 143 15.26 -17.26 -3.46
N LEU A 144 16.54 -17.62 -3.41
CA LEU A 144 17.43 -17.50 -4.57
C LEU A 144 16.94 -18.44 -5.67
N GLY A 145 16.82 -17.94 -6.89
CA GLY A 145 16.60 -18.76 -8.07
C GLY A 145 17.90 -19.32 -8.64
N PRO A 146 17.82 -20.17 -9.68
CA PRO A 146 19.00 -20.81 -10.28
C PRO A 146 20.04 -19.83 -10.83
N SER A 147 19.62 -18.66 -11.32
CA SER A 147 20.50 -17.63 -11.88
C SER A 147 20.95 -16.58 -10.85
N ALA A 148 20.55 -16.70 -9.58
CA ALA A 148 20.85 -15.71 -8.55
C ALA A 148 22.35 -15.48 -8.38
N ALA A 149 23.11 -16.56 -8.25
CA ALA A 149 24.54 -16.50 -7.99
C ALA A 149 25.30 -15.74 -9.05
N SER A 150 25.11 -16.08 -10.33
CA SER A 150 25.80 -15.44 -11.43
C SER A 150 25.37 -13.99 -11.60
N HIS A 151 24.07 -13.70 -11.45
CA HIS A 151 23.55 -12.34 -11.53
C HIS A 151 24.16 -11.41 -10.46
N PHE A 152 24.18 -11.85 -9.19
CA PHE A 152 24.70 -11.05 -8.09
C PHE A 152 26.24 -11.00 -8.08
N ALA A 153 26.92 -12.09 -8.45
CA ALA A 153 28.38 -12.09 -8.60
C ALA A 153 28.85 -11.11 -9.69
N ALA A 154 28.12 -10.99 -10.80
CA ALA A 154 28.43 -10.03 -11.87
C ALA A 154 28.40 -8.56 -11.42
N ILE A 155 27.73 -8.27 -10.30
CA ILE A 155 27.70 -6.94 -9.68
C ILE A 155 28.47 -6.88 -8.34
N GLY A 156 29.24 -7.92 -8.02
CA GLY A 156 30.09 -7.98 -6.84
C GLY A 156 29.34 -8.19 -5.52
N ILE A 157 28.20 -8.89 -5.55
CA ILE A 157 27.43 -9.28 -4.37
C ILE A 157 27.51 -10.80 -4.20
N ASP A 158 28.05 -11.25 -3.07
CA ASP A 158 28.10 -12.68 -2.71
C ASP A 158 26.85 -13.08 -1.90
N VAL A 159 26.12 -14.07 -2.41
CA VAL A 159 24.84 -14.55 -1.85
C VAL A 159 24.97 -15.82 -1.00
N TYR A 160 26.16 -16.45 -0.93
CA TYR A 160 26.37 -17.74 -0.27
C TYR A 160 27.12 -17.66 1.07
N THR A 161 27.52 -16.46 1.50
CA THR A 161 28.04 -16.28 2.86
C THR A 161 27.01 -16.80 3.87
N LYS A 162 27.35 -17.79 4.71
CA LYS A 162 26.46 -18.34 5.75
C LYS A 162 26.02 -17.21 6.69
N PRO A 163 24.82 -16.65 6.55
CA PRO A 163 24.49 -15.45 7.29
C PRO A 163 23.77 -15.84 8.58
N ARG A 164 23.98 -15.07 9.65
CA ARG A 164 23.20 -15.21 10.90
C ARG A 164 21.71 -14.88 10.73
N ARG A 165 21.32 -14.27 9.60
CA ARG A 165 19.95 -13.85 9.26
C ARG A 165 19.59 -14.37 7.85
N PRO A 166 18.30 -14.50 7.49
CA PRO A 166 17.89 -15.01 6.18
C PRO A 166 18.50 -14.21 5.01
N VAL A 167 18.91 -14.91 3.94
CA VAL A 167 19.46 -14.29 2.73
C VAL A 167 18.42 -13.41 2.04
N CYS A 168 17.25 -13.98 1.83
CA CYS A 168 16.11 -13.36 1.17
C CYS A 168 14.92 -13.33 2.15
N ARG A 169 14.28 -12.17 2.28
CA ARG A 169 13.04 -12.00 3.05
C ARG A 169 12.13 -11.03 2.33
N THR A 170 10.82 -11.29 2.34
CA THR A 170 9.82 -10.32 1.91
C THR A 170 9.58 -9.31 3.03
N CYS A 171 9.66 -8.02 2.71
CA CYS A 171 9.24 -6.93 3.60
C CYS A 171 8.09 -6.17 2.94
N LEU A 172 6.99 -5.95 3.65
CA LEU A 172 5.83 -5.26 3.10
C LEU A 172 6.08 -3.75 3.07
N ASP A 173 6.11 -3.14 1.88
CA ASP A 173 6.20 -1.70 1.75
C ASP A 173 4.84 -1.07 2.07
N TRP A 174 4.76 -0.32 3.18
CA TRP A 174 3.52 0.33 3.59
C TRP A 174 3.06 1.46 2.64
N SER A 175 3.95 2.03 1.83
CA SER A 175 3.63 3.05 0.83
C SER A 175 3.10 2.46 -0.48
N VAL A 176 3.75 1.40 -0.98
CA VAL A 176 3.37 0.76 -2.23
C VAL A 176 2.34 -0.36 -2.01
N ARG A 177 2.15 -0.82 -0.77
CA ARG A 177 1.36 -2.00 -0.36
C ARG A 177 1.79 -3.27 -1.08
N ARG A 178 3.08 -3.40 -1.38
CA ARG A 178 3.69 -4.53 -2.09
C ARG A 178 5.01 -4.90 -1.43
N SER A 179 5.41 -6.16 -1.56
CA SER A 179 6.66 -6.62 -0.97
C SER A 179 7.87 -6.06 -1.71
N HIS A 180 8.93 -5.78 -0.97
CA HIS A 180 10.28 -5.51 -1.48
C HIS A 180 11.28 -6.45 -0.81
N LEU A 181 12.52 -6.45 -1.30
CA LEU A 181 13.56 -7.38 -0.86
C LEU A 181 14.25 -6.90 0.42
N ALA A 182 14.19 -7.74 1.45
CA ALA A 182 14.94 -7.64 2.69
C ALA A 182 15.85 -8.88 2.86
N GLY A 183 16.51 -8.98 4.02
CA GLY A 183 17.52 -10.03 4.29
C GLY A 183 18.94 -9.54 3.99
N THR A 184 19.93 -10.43 4.07
CA THR A 184 21.32 -10.03 3.79
C THR A 184 21.49 -9.53 2.38
N LEU A 185 20.77 -10.09 1.41
CA LEU A 185 20.82 -9.66 0.02
C LEU A 185 20.26 -8.26 -0.16
N GLY A 186 19.10 -7.95 0.45
CA GLY A 186 18.51 -6.62 0.39
C GLY A 186 19.41 -5.53 0.99
N ALA A 187 20.14 -5.87 2.05
CA ALA A 187 21.14 -4.99 2.66
C ALA A 187 22.37 -4.81 1.76
N ALA A 188 22.93 -5.90 1.23
CA ALA A 188 24.09 -5.86 0.35
C ALA A 188 23.81 -5.05 -0.94
N ILE A 189 22.60 -5.14 -1.49
CA ILE A 189 22.19 -4.31 -2.63
C ILE A 189 22.16 -2.83 -2.26
N LEU A 190 21.60 -2.46 -1.10
CA LEU A 190 21.61 -1.06 -0.66
C LEU A 190 23.04 -0.55 -0.47
N ASP A 191 23.90 -1.33 0.17
CA ASP A 191 25.31 -0.97 0.39
C ASP A 191 26.05 -0.80 -0.94
N LYS A 192 25.81 -1.70 -1.91
CA LYS A 192 26.36 -1.59 -3.27
C LYS A 192 25.92 -0.30 -3.96
N ILE A 193 24.63 0.04 -3.92
CA ILE A 193 24.07 1.27 -4.52
C ILE A 193 24.75 2.52 -3.94
N LEU A 194 25.00 2.53 -2.63
CA LEU A 194 25.63 3.66 -1.94
C LEU A 194 27.15 3.71 -2.22
N ALA A 195 27.84 2.57 -2.20
CA ALA A 195 29.27 2.46 -2.46
C ALA A 195 29.64 2.90 -3.89
N GLU A 196 28.83 2.51 -4.87
CA GLU A 196 28.99 2.92 -6.28
C GLU A 196 28.49 4.35 -6.55
N LYS A 197 28.01 5.06 -5.51
CA LYS A 197 27.46 6.42 -5.60
C LYS A 197 26.30 6.56 -6.59
N TRP A 198 25.56 5.47 -6.84
CA TRP A 198 24.37 5.53 -7.68
C TRP A 198 23.27 6.35 -7.01
N ALA A 199 23.18 6.24 -5.69
CA ALA A 199 22.33 7.05 -4.85
C ALA A 199 23.07 7.53 -3.60
N ARG A 200 22.50 8.54 -2.95
CA ARG A 200 22.91 8.99 -1.62
C ARG A 200 21.71 8.98 -0.67
N ARG A 201 21.98 8.90 0.64
CA ARG A 201 20.96 9.16 1.65
C ARG A 201 20.77 10.66 1.79
N GLU A 202 19.52 11.09 1.87
CA GLU A 202 19.21 12.49 2.17
C GLU A 202 19.48 12.79 3.64
N LYS A 203 20.03 13.97 3.93
CA LYS A 203 20.33 14.36 5.32
C LYS A 203 19.01 14.50 6.10
N ASP A 204 19.01 14.03 7.35
CA ASP A 204 17.85 14.10 8.27
C ASP A 204 16.58 13.39 7.76
N SER A 205 16.72 12.51 6.76
CA SER A 205 15.62 11.74 6.18
C SER A 205 16.07 10.32 5.84
N ARG A 206 15.09 9.42 5.68
CA ARG A 206 15.33 8.05 5.19
C ARG A 206 15.34 7.98 3.67
N ALA A 207 15.09 9.09 2.97
CA ALA A 207 15.03 9.11 1.52
C ALA A 207 16.39 8.72 0.91
N VAL A 208 16.33 7.97 -0.20
CA VAL A 208 17.49 7.58 -1.01
C VAL A 208 17.33 8.27 -2.36
N ILE A 209 18.24 9.18 -2.67
CA ILE A 209 18.18 10.01 -3.87
C ILE A 209 19.18 9.47 -4.89
N PHE A 210 18.65 8.90 -5.96
CA PHE A 210 19.44 8.49 -7.10
C PHE A 210 19.94 9.71 -7.88
N SER A 211 21.20 9.69 -8.29
CA SER A 211 21.68 10.57 -9.35
C SER A 211 21.09 10.11 -10.70
N PRO A 212 20.95 10.98 -11.71
CA PRO A 212 20.53 10.55 -13.04
C PRO A 212 21.36 9.38 -13.62
N PRO A 213 22.71 9.41 -13.64
CA PRO A 213 23.51 8.28 -14.12
C PRO A 213 23.39 7.05 -13.21
N GLY A 214 23.29 7.25 -11.89
CA GLY A 214 23.10 6.15 -10.94
C GLY A 214 21.75 5.44 -11.10
N LYS A 215 20.69 6.18 -11.43
CA LYS A 215 19.38 5.62 -11.73
C LYS A 215 19.43 4.76 -12.99
N GLN A 216 20.10 5.22 -14.04
CA GLN A 216 20.28 4.44 -15.27
C GLN A 216 21.10 3.16 -15.01
N ALA A 217 22.14 3.23 -14.18
CA ALA A 217 22.91 2.05 -13.79
C ALA A 217 22.07 1.05 -12.98
N PHE A 218 21.27 1.54 -12.02
CA PHE A 218 20.31 0.73 -11.26
C PHE A 218 19.30 0.05 -12.17
N GLU A 219 18.68 0.80 -13.08
CA GLU A 219 17.72 0.27 -14.04
C GLU A 219 18.35 -0.78 -14.95
N ARG A 220 19.56 -0.54 -15.46
CA ARG A 220 20.28 -1.50 -16.30
C ARG A 220 20.55 -2.82 -15.57
N VAL A 221 20.95 -2.76 -14.31
CA VAL A 221 21.31 -3.95 -13.54
C VAL A 221 20.08 -4.71 -13.05
N PHE A 222 19.08 -4.00 -12.51
CA PHE A 222 17.99 -4.62 -11.77
C PHE A 222 16.63 -4.58 -12.47
N LEU A 223 16.42 -3.70 -13.46
CA LEU A 223 15.11 -3.47 -14.08
C LEU A 223 15.05 -3.75 -15.59
N SER A 224 16.20 -3.95 -16.24
CA SER A 224 16.30 -4.45 -17.61
C SER A 224 15.75 -5.86 -17.73
#